data_AF-A0A973R0U2-F1
#
_entry.id   AF-A0A973R0U2-F1
#
_cell.length_a   1.000
_cell.length_b   1.000
_cell.length_c   1.000
_cell.angle_alpha   90.00
_cell.angle_beta   90.00
_cell.angle_gamma   90.00
#
_symmetry.space_group_name_H-M   'P 1'
#
loop_
_entity.id
_entity.type
_entity.pdbx_description
1 polymer ?
#
loop_
_entity_poly.entity_id
_entity_poly.type
_entity_poly.pdbx_seq_one_letter_code
_entity_poly.pdbx_strand_id
1 'polypeptide(L)'
;MTTPKNQTLMWEARCDPGKGTALEEWLRTTIIPTLWQDEQVASYNAYTSKAPDADRLVIVIDYLTTAPTTLPTEPPPHLLARPAHTWVFQRLDM
;
A
#
# COMPACT_ATOMS: atom_id res chain seq x y z
N MET A 1 -23.16 2.59 17.63
CA MET A 1 -21.95 1.97 17.05
C MET A 1 -20.98 3.11 16.77
N THR A 2 -19.83 3.12 17.43
CA THR A 2 -18.79 4.14 17.22
C THR A 2 -18.13 3.90 15.87
N THR A 3 -18.14 4.89 14.99
CA THR A 3 -17.40 4.84 13.73
C THR A 3 -15.92 4.59 14.05
N PRO A 4 -15.28 3.56 13.46
CA PRO A 4 -13.84 3.37 13.60
C PRO A 4 -13.14 4.64 13.10
N LYS A 5 -12.33 5.23 13.97
CA LYS A 5 -11.42 6.33 13.62
C LYS A 5 -10.03 5.73 13.44
N ASN A 6 -9.18 6.34 12.63
CA ASN A 6 -7.77 5.94 12.51
C ASN A 6 -7.57 4.51 11.97
N GLN A 7 -8.34 4.11 10.94
CA GLN A 7 -8.06 2.85 10.26
C GLN A 7 -6.84 2.98 9.35
N THR A 8 -6.11 1.88 9.22
CA THR A 8 -4.90 1.78 8.41
C THR A 8 -5.08 0.66 7.38
N LEU A 9 -4.74 0.93 6.13
CA LEU A 9 -4.63 -0.07 5.06
C LEU A 9 -3.17 -0.50 4.94
N MET A 10 -2.91 -1.81 4.99
CA MET A 10 -1.66 -2.37 4.50
C MET A 10 -1.92 -3.00 3.13
N TRP A 11 -1.04 -2.71 2.18
CA TRP A 11 -0.97 -3.40 0.91
C TRP A 11 0.44 -3.96 0.73
N GLU A 12 0.56 -5.27 0.51
CA GLU A 12 1.80 -5.99 0.25
C GLU A 12 1.77 -6.63 -1.12
N ALA A 13 2.79 -6.37 -1.92
CA ALA A 13 3.01 -7.05 -3.18
C ALA A 13 4.34 -7.77 -3.19
N ARG A 14 4.28 -9.02 -3.63
CA ARG A 14 5.45 -9.76 -4.06
C ARG A 14 5.61 -9.57 -5.57
N CYS A 15 6.72 -8.97 -5.96
CA CYS A 15 7.03 -8.76 -7.37
C CYS A 15 7.49 -10.06 -8.03
N ASP A 16 7.29 -10.11 -9.34
CA ASP A 16 8.06 -11.04 -10.19
C ASP A 16 9.56 -10.71 -10.09
N PRO A 17 10.45 -11.71 -10.25
CA PRO A 17 11.89 -11.49 -10.15
C PRO A 17 12.39 -10.35 -11.06
N GLY A 18 13.05 -9.35 -10.47
CA GLY A 18 13.60 -8.21 -11.20
C GLY A 18 12.57 -7.14 -11.58
N LYS A 19 11.34 -7.22 -11.05
CA LYS A 19 10.27 -6.23 -11.28
C LYS A 19 10.10 -5.24 -10.13
N GLY A 20 10.88 -5.35 -9.06
CA GLY A 20 10.81 -4.46 -7.89
C GLY A 20 10.85 -2.98 -8.24
N THR A 21 11.84 -2.55 -9.04
CA THR A 21 11.98 -1.14 -9.46
C THR A 21 10.78 -0.64 -10.26
N ALA A 22 10.25 -1.47 -11.17
CA ALA A 22 9.10 -1.09 -11.98
C ALA A 22 7.82 -0.98 -11.14
N LEU A 23 7.66 -1.84 -10.12
CA LEU A 23 6.54 -1.72 -9.19
C LEU A 23 6.68 -0.50 -8.28
N GLU A 24 7.90 -0.16 -7.85
CA GLU A 24 8.15 1.07 -7.10
C GLU A 24 7.82 2.32 -7.93
N GLU A 25 8.24 2.33 -9.21
CA GLU A 25 7.92 3.42 -10.13
C GLU A 25 6.40 3.54 -10.34
N TRP A 26 5.69 2.42 -10.53
CA TRP A 26 4.23 2.41 -10.60
C TRP A 26 3.61 3.01 -9.34
N LEU A 27 4.06 2.60 -8.14
CA LEU A 27 3.56 3.13 -6.88
C LEU A 27 3.76 4.65 -6.82
N ARG A 28 4.97 5.11 -7.15
CA ARG A 28 5.37 6.53 -7.11
C ARG A 28 4.56 7.40 -8.08
N THR A 29 4.25 6.89 -9.26
CA THR A 29 3.62 7.65 -10.35
C THR A 29 2.10 7.53 -10.38
N THR A 30 1.55 6.43 -9.85
CA THR A 30 0.12 6.13 -9.94
C THR A 30 -0.58 6.22 -8.58
N ILE A 31 0.01 5.65 -7.54
CA ILE A 31 -0.65 5.56 -6.23
C ILE A 31 -0.37 6.79 -5.37
N ILE A 32 0.91 7.18 -5.24
CA ILE A 32 1.29 8.30 -4.38
C ILE A 32 0.57 9.62 -4.74
N PRO A 33 0.40 10.01 -6.02
CA PRO A 33 -0.33 11.23 -6.36
C PRO A 33 -1.80 11.19 -5.92
N THR A 34 -2.46 10.03 -6.02
CA THR A 34 -3.83 9.85 -5.55
C THR A 34 -3.93 9.96 -4.03
N LEU A 35 -2.98 9.37 -3.29
CA LEU A 35 -2.93 9.50 -1.83
C LEU A 35 -2.67 10.94 -1.37
N TRP A 36 -1.84 11.68 -2.11
CA TRP A 36 -1.57 13.10 -1.82
C TRP A 36 -2.80 14.00 -1.99
N GLN A 37 -3.70 13.64 -2.89
CA GLN A 37 -4.93 14.39 -3.18
C GLN A 37 -6.11 13.98 -2.29
N ASP A 38 -6.00 12.88 -1.55
CA ASP A 38 -7.07 12.35 -0.71
C ASP A 38 -7.03 12.99 0.68
N GLU A 39 -8.00 13.86 0.96
CA GLU A 39 -8.15 14.54 2.27
C GLU A 39 -8.43 13.56 3.43
N GLN A 40 -8.82 12.31 3.16
CA GLN A 40 -8.97 11.29 4.21
C GLN A 40 -7.66 10.61 4.58
N VAL A 41 -6.60 10.76 3.79
CA VAL A 41 -5.28 10.18 4.08
C VAL A 41 -4.54 11.05 5.09
N ALA A 42 -4.23 10.48 6.24
CA ALA A 42 -3.47 11.15 7.30
C ALA A 42 -1.96 11.06 7.06
N SER A 43 -1.48 9.88 6.64
CA SER A 43 -0.08 9.61 6.32
C SER A 43 0.08 8.32 5.54
N TYR A 44 1.20 8.15 4.85
CA TYR A 44 1.55 6.88 4.22
C TYR A 44 3.06 6.65 4.26
N ASN A 45 3.48 5.38 4.33
CA ASN A 45 4.88 4.97 4.27
C ASN A 45 5.03 3.75 3.37
N ALA A 46 6.03 3.77 2.50
CA ALA A 46 6.37 2.67 1.61
C ALA A 46 7.70 2.03 2.02
N TYR A 47 7.77 0.71 1.93
CA TYR A 47 8.90 -0.11 2.33
C TYR A 47 9.20 -1.14 1.25
N THR A 48 10.49 -1.43 1.06
CA THR A 48 10.95 -2.50 0.18
C THR A 48 11.91 -3.41 0.94
N SER A 49 11.91 -4.70 0.63
CA SER A 49 12.85 -5.65 1.23
C SER A 49 14.26 -5.48 0.66
N LYS A 50 15.27 -5.65 1.53
CA LYS A 50 16.69 -5.58 1.16
C LYS A 50 17.30 -6.92 0.74
N ALA A 51 16.52 -8.02 0.81
CA ALA A 51 17.04 -9.36 0.55
C ALA A 51 17.04 -9.67 -0.95
N PRO A 52 18.08 -10.33 -1.50
CA PRO A 52 18.21 -10.60 -2.93
C PRO A 52 17.03 -11.34 -3.57
N ASP A 53 16.33 -12.18 -2.79
CA ASP A 53 15.23 -13.03 -3.28
C ASP A 53 13.84 -12.52 -2.83
N ALA A 54 13.80 -11.35 -2.20
CA ALA A 54 12.56 -10.71 -1.79
C ALA A 54 12.45 -9.36 -2.49
N ASP A 55 11.81 -9.34 -3.65
CA ASP A 55 11.25 -8.11 -4.21
C ASP A 55 9.83 -7.96 -3.62
N ARG A 56 9.73 -7.57 -2.35
CA ARG A 56 8.46 -7.23 -1.71
C ARG A 56 8.35 -5.73 -1.52
N LEU A 57 7.21 -5.18 -1.90
CA LEU A 57 6.84 -3.80 -1.64
C LEU A 57 5.66 -3.80 -0.68
N VAL A 58 5.76 -2.99 0.38
CA VAL A 58 4.67 -2.76 1.33
C VAL A 58 4.39 -1.27 1.37
N ILE A 59 3.11 -0.88 1.25
CA ILE A 59 2.65 0.46 1.60
C ILE A 59 1.66 0.38 2.74
N VAL A 60 1.83 1.23 3.74
CA VAL A 60 0.95 1.39 4.90
C VAL A 60 0.36 2.78 4.82
N ILE A 61 -0.96 2.89 4.84
CA ILE A 61 -1.69 4.15 4.66
C ILE A 61 -2.64 4.33 5.84
N ASP A 62 -2.42 5.39 6.61
CA ASP A 62 -3.30 5.78 7.71
C ASP A 62 -4.38 6.71 7.19
N TYR A 63 -5.63 6.42 7.54
CA TYR A 63 -6.80 7.24 7.21
C TYR A 63 -7.33 7.93 8.47
N LEU A 64 -7.82 9.15 8.32
CA LEU A 64 -8.47 9.91 9.39
C LEU A 64 -9.72 9.20 9.93
N THR A 65 -10.39 8.43 9.07
CA THR A 65 -11.63 7.72 9.40
C THR A 65 -11.57 6.24 8.99
N THR A 66 -12.37 5.83 8.03
CA THR A 66 -12.46 4.46 7.51
C THR A 66 -11.51 4.30 6.33
N ALA A 67 -10.70 3.24 6.34
CA ALA A 67 -9.82 2.92 5.24
C ALA A 67 -10.56 2.10 4.17
N PRO A 68 -10.25 2.27 2.88
CA PRO A 68 -10.66 1.33 1.85
C PRO A 68 -9.98 -0.02 2.06
N THR A 69 -10.53 -1.08 1.45
CA THR A 69 -9.99 -2.45 1.55
C THR A 69 -8.87 -2.75 0.56
N THR A 70 -8.67 -1.86 -0.43
CA THR A 70 -7.69 -2.00 -1.52
C THR A 70 -7.15 -0.63 -1.92
N LEU A 71 -6.08 -0.62 -2.72
CA LEU A 71 -5.59 0.59 -3.36
C LEU A 71 -6.58 1.12 -4.41
N PRO A 72 -6.51 2.42 -4.76
CA PRO A 72 -7.39 3.01 -5.78
C PRO A 72 -7.19 2.44 -7.19
N THR A 73 -6.00 1.90 -7.47
CA THR A 73 -5.63 1.32 -8.76
C THR A 73 -4.84 0.04 -8.53
N GLU A 74 -5.10 -0.99 -9.33
CA GLU A 74 -4.33 -2.24 -9.31
C GLU A 74 -3.02 -2.09 -10.11
N PRO A 75 -1.92 -2.71 -9.69
CA PRO A 75 -0.69 -2.70 -10.47
C PRO A 75 -0.84 -3.53 -11.75
N PRO A 76 -0.02 -3.24 -12.78
CA PRO A 76 0.08 -4.10 -13.95
C PRO A 76 0.38 -5.56 -13.55
N PRO A 77 -0.43 -6.55 -13.97
CA PRO A 77 -0.33 -7.92 -13.46
C PRO A 77 1.03 -8.58 -13.65
N HIS A 78 1.75 -8.24 -14.73
CA HIS A 78 3.08 -8.77 -15.05
C HIS A 78 4.21 -8.26 -14.14
N LEU A 79 3.90 -7.39 -13.18
CA LEU A 79 4.84 -6.95 -12.15
C LEU A 79 4.76 -7.81 -10.89
N LEU A 80 3.69 -8.61 -10.73
CA LEU A 80 3.39 -9.34 -9.52
C LEU A 80 3.57 -10.84 -9.71
N ALA A 81 4.27 -11.49 -8.77
CA ALA A 81 4.40 -12.95 -8.73
C ALA A 81 3.14 -13.66 -8.22
N ARG A 82 2.24 -12.92 -7.57
CA ARG A 82 0.95 -13.37 -7.04
C ARG A 82 0.05 -12.14 -6.79
N PRO A 83 -1.27 -12.32 -6.63
CA PRO A 83 -2.14 -11.23 -6.20
C PRO A 83 -1.60 -10.55 -4.93
N ALA A 84 -1.69 -9.22 -4.89
CA ALA A 84 -1.30 -8.44 -3.74
C ALA A 84 -2.18 -8.79 -2.53
N HIS A 85 -1.58 -8.78 -1.35
CA HIS A 85 -2.28 -9.02 -0.10
C HIS A 85 -2.68 -7.69 0.53
N THR A 86 -3.93 -7.57 0.97
CA THR A 86 -4.43 -6.39 1.67
C THR A 86 -5.06 -6.75 2.99
N TRP A 87 -4.89 -5.87 3.98
CA TRP A 87 -5.68 -5.93 5.19
C TRP A 87 -6.00 -4.52 5.67
N VAL A 88 -7.07 -4.38 6.46
CA VAL A 88 -7.38 -3.14 7.19
C VAL A 88 -7.28 -3.44 8.68
N PHE A 89 -6.65 -2.55 9.43
CA PHE A 89 -6.41 -2.68 10.85
C PHE A 89 -6.53 -1.33 11.55
N GLN A 90 -6.57 -1.37 12.88
CA GLN A 90 -6.73 -0.18 13.71
C GLN A 90 -5.35 0.32 14.14
N ARG A 91 -5.05 1.61 13.92
CA ARG A 91 -3.87 2.23 14.54
C ARG A 91 -4.12 2.44 16.03
N LEU A 92 -3.17 2.05 16.86
CA LEU A 92 -3.21 2.28 18.31
C LEU A 92 -2.47 3.58 18.62
N ASP A 93 -3.08 4.43 19.45
CA ASP A 93 -2.47 5.66 19.96
C ASP A 93 -1.69 5.33 21.25
N MET A 94 -0.47 4.82 21.10
CA MET A 94 0.43 4.42 22.21
C MET A 94 1.84 4.95 22.02
#